data_AF-C9YFB2-F1
#
_entry.id   AF-C9YFB2-F1
#
_cell.length_a   1.000
_cell.length_b   1.000
_cell.length_c   1.000
_cell.angle_alpha   90.00
_cell.angle_beta   90.00
_cell.angle_gamma   90.00
#
_symmetry.space_group_name_H-M   'P 1'
#
loop_
_entity.id
_entity.type
_entity.pdbx_description
1 polymer ?
#
loop_
_entity_poly.entity_id
_entity_poly.type
_entity_poly.pdbx_seq_one_letter_code
_entity_poly.pdbx_strand_id
1 'polypeptide(L)'
;MFPLWGDRIVGVTTEIPHESYQRQHECESWMRDNANPWIPWLALDDRSWNFRPFEKRLVLTDRKTGLTETDLVCLTKAMGT
;
A
#
# COMPACT_ATOMS: atom_id res chain seq x y z
N MET A 1 -26.27 2.21 -15.93
CA MET A 1 -25.74 1.98 -14.57
C MET A 1 -24.38 1.33 -14.75
N PHE A 2 -23.31 2.12 -14.71
CA PHE A 2 -21.95 1.62 -14.93
C PHE A 2 -21.47 0.85 -13.68
N PRO A 3 -20.70 -0.24 -13.83
CA PRO A 3 -20.11 -0.88 -12.67
C PRO A 3 -19.13 0.10 -12.00
N LEU A 4 -19.15 0.14 -10.67
CA LEU A 4 -18.19 0.86 -9.83
C LEU A 4 -16.80 0.20 -9.98
N TRP A 5 -16.16 0.39 -11.14
CA TRP A 5 -14.72 0.17 -11.25
C TRP A 5 -14.03 1.27 -10.44
N GLY A 6 -13.44 0.86 -9.31
CA GLY A 6 -12.85 1.78 -8.34
C GLY A 6 -11.61 1.22 -7.69
N ASP A 7 -11.73 0.36 -6.68
CA ASP A 7 -10.60 0.18 -5.76
C ASP A 7 -10.25 -1.26 -5.38
N ARG A 8 -10.96 -2.32 -5.81
CA ARG A 8 -10.64 -3.71 -5.38
C ARG A 8 -10.20 -4.60 -6.54
N ILE A 9 -9.01 -5.20 -6.44
CA ILE A 9 -8.66 -6.35 -7.27
C ILE A 9 -9.43 -7.55 -6.71
N VAL A 10 -10.50 -7.93 -7.39
CA VAL A 10 -11.40 -9.02 -6.97
C VAL A 10 -10.61 -10.32 -6.85
N GLY A 11 -10.68 -10.99 -5.69
CA GLY A 11 -10.12 -12.33 -5.47
C GLY A 11 -8.72 -12.40 -4.83
N VAL A 12 -8.04 -11.27 -4.61
CA VAL A 12 -6.71 -11.22 -3.95
C VAL A 12 -6.70 -10.42 -2.66
N THR A 13 -7.72 -9.60 -2.43
CA THR A 13 -7.85 -8.74 -1.25
C THR A 13 -9.01 -9.19 -0.37
N THR A 14 -8.74 -9.51 0.89
CA THR A 14 -9.76 -9.84 1.91
C THR A 14 -10.81 -8.74 2.00
N GLU A 15 -12.07 -9.10 2.24
CA GLU A 15 -13.13 -8.11 2.48
C GLU A 15 -12.89 -7.40 3.81
N ILE A 16 -12.35 -6.18 3.72
CA ILE A 16 -12.17 -5.30 4.87
C ILE A 16 -13.29 -4.26 4.83
N PRO A 17 -14.01 -4.00 5.95
CA PRO A 17 -15.00 -2.95 6.00
C PRO A 17 -14.40 -1.62 5.53
N HIS A 18 -15.22 -0.74 4.94
CA HIS A 18 -14.79 0.61 4.57
C HIS A 18 -14.46 1.42 5.86
N GLU A 19 -13.23 1.27 6.31
CA GLU A 19 -12.66 1.88 7.50
C GLU A 19 -11.56 2.88 7.12
N SER A 20 -11.19 3.76 8.06
CA SER A 20 -10.00 4.58 7.92
C SER A 20 -8.79 3.68 7.65
N TYR A 21 -7.93 4.10 6.71
CA TYR A 21 -6.69 3.42 6.38
C TYR A 21 -6.87 2.01 5.79
N GLN A 22 -7.92 1.80 4.99
CA GLN A 22 -8.29 0.50 4.41
C GLN A 22 -7.11 -0.25 3.77
N ARG A 23 -6.28 0.41 2.94
CA ARG A 23 -5.15 -0.29 2.28
C ARG A 23 -4.08 -0.74 3.24
N GLN A 24 -3.82 0.01 4.31
CA GLN A 24 -2.91 -0.46 5.35
C GLN A 24 -3.41 -1.78 5.95
N HIS A 25 -4.70 -1.87 6.29
CA HIS A 25 -5.29 -3.08 6.85
C HIS A 25 -5.21 -4.27 5.88
N GLU A 26 -5.37 -4.03 4.58
CA GLU A 26 -5.24 -5.06 3.56
C GLU A 26 -3.82 -5.58 3.43
N CYS A 27 -2.83 -4.69 3.32
CA CYS A 27 -1.43 -5.10 3.25
C CYS A 27 -1.01 -5.88 4.49
N GLU A 28 -1.40 -5.43 5.69
CA GLU A 28 -1.10 -6.11 6.94
C GLU A 28 -1.76 -7.49 7.06
N SER A 29 -3.00 -7.63 6.57
CA SER A 29 -3.71 -8.91 6.55
C SER A 29 -3.07 -9.86 5.55
N TRP A 30 -2.78 -9.39 4.33
CA TRP A 30 -2.11 -10.20 3.32
C TRP A 30 -0.74 -10.68 3.79
N MET A 31 0.07 -9.79 4.40
CA MET A 31 1.38 -10.14 4.94
C MET A 31 1.33 -11.17 6.06
N ARG A 32 0.26 -11.17 6.86
CA ARG A 32 0.06 -12.16 7.94
C ARG A 32 -0.26 -13.55 7.39
N ASP A 33 -1.04 -13.60 6.31
CA ASP A 33 -1.59 -14.85 5.77
C ASP A 33 -0.65 -15.49 4.72
N ASN A 34 0.17 -14.68 4.04
CA ASN A 34 0.93 -15.13 2.85
C ASN A 34 2.46 -14.94 2.97
N ALA A 35 2.93 -14.22 3.98
CA ALA A 35 4.34 -13.94 4.16
C ALA A 35 4.75 -14.06 5.63
N ASN A 36 6.06 -13.97 5.89
CA ASN A 36 6.52 -13.81 7.26
C ASN A 36 6.30 -12.34 7.66
N PRO A 37 5.43 -12.04 8.65
CA PRO A 37 5.10 -10.66 9.04
C PRO A 37 6.31 -9.89 9.61
N TRP A 38 7.40 -10.60 9.94
CA TRP A 38 8.64 -10.01 10.46
C TRP A 38 9.62 -9.57 9.37
N ILE A 39 9.38 -9.92 8.10
CA ILE A 39 10.20 -9.45 6.99
C ILE A 39 9.86 -7.99 6.69
N PRO A 40 10.85 -7.09 6.57
CA PRO A 40 10.62 -5.71 6.16
C PRO A 40 9.89 -5.64 4.82
N TRP A 41 8.87 -4.80 4.74
CA TRP A 41 8.09 -4.57 3.53
C TRP A 41 7.65 -3.11 3.44
N LEU A 42 7.40 -2.66 2.22
CA LEU A 42 6.92 -1.32 1.91
C LEU A 42 5.65 -1.38 1.07
N ALA A 43 4.72 -0.47 1.32
CA ALA A 43 3.58 -0.18 0.45
C ALA A 43 3.95 0.95 -0.51
N LEU A 44 3.62 0.77 -1.78
CA LEU A 44 3.71 1.81 -2.79
C LEU A 44 2.29 2.25 -3.15
N ASP A 45 1.96 3.52 -2.94
CA ASP A 45 0.61 4.03 -3.19
C ASP A 45 0.65 5.53 -3.56
N ASP A 46 -0.35 6.02 -4.28
CA ASP A 46 -0.50 7.44 -4.65
C ASP A 46 -1.43 8.22 -3.69
N ARG A 47 -2.07 7.53 -2.73
CA ARG A 47 -3.04 8.09 -1.80
C ARG A 47 -2.57 7.94 -0.35
N SER A 48 -2.06 9.03 0.21
CA SER A 48 -1.59 9.05 1.60
C SER A 48 -2.69 8.76 2.63
N TRP A 49 -3.95 9.12 2.35
CA TRP A 49 -5.09 8.91 3.26
C TRP A 49 -5.55 7.46 3.38
N ASN A 50 -5.02 6.54 2.58
CA ASN A 50 -5.27 5.10 2.70
C ASN A 50 -4.40 4.44 3.79
N PHE A 51 -3.53 5.21 4.45
CA PHE A 51 -2.59 4.76 5.49
C PHE A 51 -2.64 5.70 6.69
N ARG A 52 -2.25 5.19 7.87
CA ARG A 52 -2.15 6.00 9.09
C ARG A 52 -1.18 7.17 8.88
N PRO A 53 -1.41 8.32 9.54
CA PRO A 53 -0.44 9.42 9.53
C PRO A 53 0.95 8.93 9.91
N PHE A 54 1.95 9.31 9.12
CA PHE A 54 3.36 8.95 9.33
C PHE A 54 3.66 7.44 9.25
N GLU A 55 2.87 6.66 8.51
CA GLU A 55 3.16 5.24 8.27
C GLU A 55 4.51 5.07 7.54
N LYS A 56 5.51 4.58 8.28
CA LYS A 56 6.89 4.40 7.80
C LYS A 56 7.03 3.39 6.66
N ARG A 57 6.05 2.50 6.50
CA ARG A 57 6.03 1.51 5.41
C ARG A 57 5.50 2.09 4.11
N LEU A 58 4.88 3.28 4.12
CA LEU A 58 4.34 3.89 2.91
C LEU A 58 5.41 4.69 2.18
N VAL A 59 5.61 4.36 0.91
CA VAL A 59 6.28 5.22 -0.07
C VAL A 59 5.22 5.79 -1.00
N LEU A 60 5.08 7.12 -0.96
CA LEU A 60 4.10 7.83 -1.78
C LEU A 60 4.65 8.03 -3.20
N THR A 61 3.86 7.67 -4.21
CA THR A 61 4.17 7.94 -5.62
C THR A 61 3.25 9.00 -6.19
N ASP A 62 3.72 9.72 -7.20
CA ASP A 62 2.84 10.62 -7.96
C ASP A 62 1.87 9.80 -8.81
N ARG A 63 0.58 10.13 -8.76
CA ARG A 63 -0.46 9.41 -9.49
C ARG A 63 -0.38 9.49 -11.02
N LYS A 64 0.33 10.50 -11.56
CA LYS A 64 0.45 10.75 -13.00
C LYS A 64 1.70 10.10 -13.56
N THR A 65 2.81 10.17 -12.83
CA THR A 65 4.11 9.64 -13.28
C THR A 65 4.42 8.26 -12.71
N GLY A 66 3.73 7.83 -11.66
CA GLY A 66 4.00 6.57 -10.96
C GLY A 66 5.34 6.59 -10.23
N LEU A 67 5.96 5.42 -10.13
CA LEU A 67 7.29 5.24 -9.57
C LEU A 67 8.36 5.73 -10.55
N THR A 68 9.20 6.65 -10.09
CA THR A 68 10.32 7.23 -10.85
C THR A 68 11.66 6.88 -10.24
N GLU A 69 12.76 7.13 -10.96
CA GLU A 69 14.13 6.93 -10.43
C GLU A 69 14.40 7.75 -9.15
N THR A 70 13.78 8.93 -9.02
CA THR A 70 13.87 9.76 -7.81
C THR A 70 13.30 9.04 -6.59
N ASP A 71 12.21 8.28 -6.78
CA ASP A 71 11.54 7.53 -5.71
C ASP A 71 12.38 6.32 -5.24
N LEU A 72 13.25 5.79 -6.10
CA LEU A 72 14.14 4.67 -5.76
C LEU A 72 15.10 5.03 -4.62
N VAL A 73 15.51 6.30 -4.52
CA VAL A 73 16.34 6.78 -3.39
C VAL A 73 15.58 6.67 -2.07
N CYS A 74 14.29 7.00 -2.07
CA CYS A 74 13.42 6.89 -0.89
C CYS A 74 13.14 5.42 -0.55
N LEU A 75 12.88 4.58 -1.55
CA LEU A 75 12.68 3.13 -1.36
C LEU A 75 13.91 2.47 -0.72
N THR A 76 15.10 2.77 -1.23
CA THR A 76 16.36 2.18 -0.71
C THR A 76 16.54 2.53 0.77
N LYS A 77 16.33 3.80 1.14
CA LYS A 77 16.38 4.24 2.54
C LYS A 77 15.34 3.55 3.41
N ALA A 78 14.12 3.40 2.91
CA ALA A 78 13.02 2.79 3.65
C ALA A 78 13.21 1.27 3.84
N MET A 79 13.96 0.60 2.95
CA MET A 79 14.33 -0.81 3.10
C MET A 79 15.52 -1.05 4.04
N GLY A 80 16.22 0.00 4.49
CA GLY A 80 17.31 -0.11 5.47
C GLY A 80 18.62 -0.72 4.93
N THR A 81 18.85 -0.61 3.61
CA THR A 81 20.11 -1.02 2.95
C THR A 81 21.08 0.13 2.76
#